data_AF-A0A1X2G2H8-F1
#
_entry.id   AF-A0A1X2G2H8-F1
#
_cell.length_a   1.000
_cell.length_b   1.000
_cell.length_c   1.000
_cell.angle_alpha   90.00
_cell.angle_beta   90.00
_cell.angle_gamma   90.00
#
_symmetry.space_group_name_H-M   'P 1'
#
loop_
_entity.id
_entity.type
_entity.pdbx_description
1 polymer ?
#
loop_
_entity_poly.entity_id
_entity_poly.type
_entity_poly.pdbx_seq_one_letter_code
_entity_poly.pdbx_strand_id
1 'polypeptide(L)'
;MAKATVYQHSALSQVFFDNLNLLGFDRRLHAYDDIFKDLVLDEHLFSHPKVAADAPDAQQQANETIANNRLAFECTSHFLFTRLEPLRASQMFSSCWPFQYHRTDSLAYRKKARYWLQALDPCLIGPQHMVAQCDFVRCHGDMFLLMMVSFSTYVLQTILDRDLADPRGKPIRLTQQADVASVSQATLTTAILELSKFTHQKKVDLTSFVHQTEKRAGLLKRRLDTHQGIETQQPAEVTDDSWLDSMREDMLLLRDRQHDMYRRYRQAYAGASPYQKEEQPRSRLEKPKPTKIYAPELLILPSLLTDSDTNQQIETIKAYIRDQVRRKKPAASVT
;
A
#
# COMPACT_ATOMS: atom_id res chain seq x y z
N MET A 1 -23.19 -23.02 13.66
CA MET A 1 -23.05 -21.83 12.82
C MET A 1 -22.00 -20.84 13.36
N ALA A 2 -21.96 -20.51 14.66
CA ALA A 2 -20.98 -19.54 15.21
C ALA A 2 -19.49 -19.88 15.02
N LYS A 3 -19.10 -21.15 14.86
CA LYS A 3 -17.69 -21.50 14.58
C LYS A 3 -17.24 -21.06 13.18
N ALA A 4 -18.12 -21.11 12.17
CA ALA A 4 -17.75 -20.81 10.79
C ALA A 4 -17.43 -19.31 10.59
N THR A 5 -18.16 -18.42 11.26
CA THR A 5 -17.93 -16.97 11.18
C THR A 5 -16.60 -16.54 11.82
N VAL A 6 -16.18 -17.20 12.90
CA VAL A 6 -14.90 -16.90 13.58
C VAL A 6 -13.70 -17.20 12.69
N TYR A 7 -13.69 -18.34 11.99
CA TYR A 7 -12.59 -18.68 11.07
C TYR A 7 -12.50 -17.69 9.91
N GLN A 8 -13.63 -17.22 9.41
CA GLN A 8 -13.66 -16.25 8.32
C GLN A 8 -13.08 -14.89 8.74
N HIS A 9 -13.36 -14.41 9.96
CA HIS A 9 -12.83 -13.15 10.47
C HIS A 9 -11.30 -13.18 10.63
N SER A 10 -10.76 -14.25 11.22
CA SER A 10 -9.32 -14.41 11.43
C SER A 10 -8.56 -14.41 10.10
N ALA A 11 -9.05 -15.18 9.11
CA ALA A 11 -8.46 -15.22 7.77
C ALA A 11 -8.48 -13.84 7.07
N LEU A 12 -9.60 -13.12 7.15
CA LEU A 12 -9.71 -11.77 6.58
C LEU A 12 -8.78 -10.77 7.26
N SER A 13 -8.65 -10.84 8.59
CA SER A 13 -7.74 -10.00 9.36
C SER A 13 -6.29 -10.24 8.94
N GLN A 14 -5.90 -11.50 8.75
CA GLN A 14 -4.57 -11.85 8.28
C GLN A 14 -4.28 -11.26 6.90
N VAL A 15 -5.20 -11.42 5.93
CA VAL A 15 -5.05 -10.84 4.58
C VAL A 15 -4.91 -9.31 4.65
N PHE A 16 -5.69 -8.65 5.51
CA PHE A 16 -5.57 -7.21 5.72
C PHE A 16 -4.17 -6.82 6.22
N PHE A 17 -3.63 -7.53 7.21
CA PHE A 17 -2.30 -7.25 7.74
C PHE A 17 -1.18 -7.57 6.74
N ASP A 18 -1.30 -8.65 5.98
CA ASP A 18 -0.34 -9.00 4.93
C ASP A 18 -0.29 -7.89 3.86
N ASN A 19 -1.45 -7.37 3.44
CA ASN A 19 -1.52 -6.25 2.52
C ASN A 19 -0.85 -4.99 3.09
N LEU A 20 -1.11 -4.65 4.36
CA LEU A 20 -0.48 -3.51 5.02
C LEU A 20 1.05 -3.68 5.08
N ASN A 21 1.54 -4.87 5.43
CA ASN A 21 2.97 -5.18 5.46
C ASN A 21 3.62 -5.05 4.07
N LEU A 22 2.97 -5.58 3.03
CA LEU A 22 3.45 -5.48 1.64
C LEU A 22 3.47 -4.03 1.14
N LEU A 23 2.56 -3.18 1.62
CA LEU A 23 2.53 -1.74 1.35
C LEU A 23 3.59 -0.96 2.17
N GLY A 24 4.33 -1.63 3.05
CA GLY A 24 5.32 -1.03 3.92
C GLY A 24 4.71 -0.23 5.06
N PHE A 25 3.54 -0.65 5.55
CA PHE A 25 2.98 -0.12 6.79
C PHE A 25 3.82 -0.62 7.97
N ASP A 26 4.36 0.31 8.73
CA ASP A 26 5.00 0.03 10.01
C ASP A 26 4.29 0.86 11.07
N ARG A 27 3.68 0.20 12.06
CA ARG A 27 3.02 0.86 13.17
C ARG A 27 3.95 1.90 13.82
N ARG A 28 5.23 1.58 14.05
CA ARG A 28 6.16 2.48 14.75
C ARG A 28 6.45 3.77 13.97
N LEU A 29 6.39 3.71 12.65
CA LEU A 29 6.71 4.86 11.78
C LEU A 29 5.45 5.65 11.39
N HIS A 30 4.32 4.97 11.23
CA HIS A 30 3.09 5.57 10.70
C HIS A 30 2.11 5.98 11.80
N ALA A 31 2.26 5.44 13.01
CA ALA A 31 1.55 5.85 14.23
C ALA A 31 2.40 6.84 15.05
N TYR A 32 3.01 7.84 14.39
CA TYR A 32 3.95 8.76 15.04
C TYR A 32 3.28 9.72 16.02
N ASP A 33 1.98 10.01 15.84
CA ASP A 33 1.23 10.82 16.78
C ASP A 33 0.98 10.04 18.07
N ASP A 34 1.07 10.75 19.20
CA ASP A 34 0.85 10.21 20.53
C ASP A 34 -0.50 9.48 20.68
N ILE A 35 -1.49 9.87 19.87
CA ILE A 35 -2.84 9.28 19.82
C ILE A 35 -2.83 7.82 19.37
N PHE A 36 -1.86 7.41 18.55
CA PHE A 36 -1.78 6.06 18.00
C PHE A 36 -0.78 5.17 18.74
N LYS A 37 -0.13 5.67 19.80
CA LYS A 37 0.82 4.87 20.60
C LYS A 37 0.17 3.62 21.20
N ASP A 38 -1.08 3.77 21.63
CA ASP A 38 -1.87 2.70 22.24
C ASP A 38 -2.65 1.87 21.20
N LEU A 39 -2.40 2.07 19.91
CA LEU A 39 -3.09 1.36 18.84
C LEU A 39 -2.72 -0.13 18.84
N VAL A 40 -3.71 -0.98 19.08
CA VAL A 40 -3.59 -2.43 19.01
C VAL A 40 -4.13 -2.92 17.66
N LEU A 41 -3.25 -3.54 16.87
CA LEU A 41 -3.59 -4.21 15.62
C LEU A 41 -3.46 -5.71 15.84
N ASP A 42 -4.58 -6.39 16.09
CA ASP A 42 -4.64 -7.82 16.40
C ASP A 42 -5.72 -8.52 15.57
N GLU A 43 -5.91 -9.83 15.80
CA GLU A 43 -6.92 -10.65 15.11
C GLU A 43 -8.37 -10.25 15.43
N HIS A 44 -8.58 -9.38 16.42
CA HIS A 44 -9.88 -8.88 16.84
C HIS A 44 -10.16 -7.48 16.27
N LEU A 45 -9.29 -6.97 15.41
CA LEU A 45 -9.49 -5.70 14.73
C LEU A 45 -10.81 -5.68 13.96
N PHE A 46 -11.60 -4.62 14.19
CA PHE A 46 -12.94 -4.45 13.63
C PHE A 46 -13.96 -5.51 14.04
N SER A 47 -13.65 -6.42 14.97
CA SER A 47 -14.63 -7.36 15.49
C SER A 47 -15.68 -6.64 16.36
N HIS A 48 -16.87 -7.24 16.49
CA HIS A 48 -17.86 -6.75 17.44
C HIS A 48 -17.34 -6.91 18.88
N PRO A 49 -17.51 -5.90 19.74
CA PRO A 49 -17.13 -6.02 21.15
C PRO A 49 -17.90 -7.18 21.78
N LYS A 50 -17.17 -8.17 22.32
CA LYS A 50 -17.76 -9.31 23.02
C LYS A 50 -18.18 -8.85 24.41
N VAL A 51 -19.40 -8.36 24.55
CA VAL A 51 -19.97 -8.04 25.86
C VAL A 51 -20.45 -9.33 26.48
N ALA A 52 -19.70 -9.91 27.41
CA ALA A 52 -20.24 -10.94 28.29
C ALA A 52 -21.30 -10.27 29.17
N ALA A 53 -22.56 -10.70 29.06
CA ALA A 53 -23.71 -10.03 29.66
C ALA A 53 -23.60 -9.87 31.20
N ASP A 54 -22.76 -10.67 31.84
CA ASP A 54 -22.70 -10.78 33.31
C ASP A 54 -21.44 -10.17 33.93
N ALA A 55 -20.50 -9.61 33.14
CA ALA A 55 -19.27 -9.04 33.67
C ALA A 55 -19.42 -7.52 33.94
N PRO A 56 -19.11 -7.03 35.16
CA PRO A 56 -19.25 -5.62 35.51
C PRO A 56 -18.38 -4.69 34.64
N ASP A 57 -17.26 -5.20 34.11
CA ASP A 57 -16.32 -4.45 33.28
C ASP A 57 -16.61 -4.55 31.77
N ALA A 58 -17.64 -5.30 31.36
CA ALA A 58 -17.90 -5.59 29.94
C ALA A 58 -18.21 -4.33 29.12
N GLN A 59 -18.89 -3.36 29.71
CA GLN A 59 -19.22 -2.10 29.04
C GLN A 59 -17.98 -1.24 28.78
N GLN A 60 -17.04 -1.22 29.73
CA GLN A 60 -15.78 -0.49 29.58
C GLN A 60 -14.93 -1.13 28.48
N GLN A 61 -14.75 -2.44 28.51
CA GLN A 61 -14.00 -3.17 27.49
C GLN A 61 -14.60 -2.99 26.08
N ALA A 62 -15.92 -2.95 25.98
CA ALA A 62 -16.61 -2.67 24.71
C ALA A 62 -16.31 -1.27 24.19
N ASN A 63 -16.31 -0.27 25.06
CA ASN A 63 -15.97 1.11 24.69
C ASN A 63 -14.51 1.23 24.24
N GLU A 64 -13.59 0.55 24.93
CA GLU A 64 -12.16 0.50 24.57
C GLU A 64 -11.95 -0.17 23.22
N THR A 65 -12.63 -1.29 22.95
CA THR A 65 -12.56 -1.97 21.64
C THR A 65 -13.08 -1.07 20.53
N ILE A 66 -14.21 -0.37 20.74
CA ILE A 66 -14.74 0.58 19.76
C ILE A 66 -13.78 1.75 19.53
N ALA A 67 -13.15 2.26 20.59
CA ALA A 67 -12.14 3.31 20.48
C ALA A 67 -10.92 2.84 19.67
N ASN A 68 -10.39 1.65 19.98
CA ASN A 68 -9.28 1.05 19.25
C ASN A 68 -9.63 0.83 17.76
N ASN A 69 -10.81 0.31 17.46
CA ASN A 69 -11.28 0.11 16.09
C ASN A 69 -11.38 1.42 15.29
N ARG A 70 -11.81 2.52 15.93
CA ARG A 70 -11.82 3.85 15.28
C ARG A 70 -10.41 4.32 14.94
N LEU A 71 -9.49 4.24 15.91
CA LEU A 71 -8.10 4.63 15.71
C LEU A 71 -7.42 3.78 14.65
N ALA A 72 -7.68 2.48 14.64
CA ALA A 72 -7.19 1.55 13.64
C ALA A 72 -7.67 1.93 12.24
N PHE A 73 -8.98 2.17 12.09
CA PHE A 73 -9.53 2.62 10.81
C PHE A 73 -8.86 3.92 10.35
N GLU A 74 -8.78 4.92 11.22
CA GLU A 74 -8.25 6.23 10.85
C GLU A 74 -6.78 6.15 10.44
N CYS A 75 -5.94 5.49 11.24
CA CYS A 75 -4.52 5.29 10.95
C CYS A 75 -4.30 4.51 9.65
N THR A 76 -4.93 3.33 9.53
CA THR A 76 -4.70 2.45 8.37
C THR A 76 -5.29 3.03 7.10
N SER A 77 -6.49 3.62 7.14
CA SER A 77 -7.10 4.25 5.97
C SER A 77 -6.29 5.47 5.49
N HIS A 78 -5.76 6.30 6.39
CA HIS A 78 -4.97 7.47 5.99
C HIS A 78 -3.70 7.03 5.27
N PHE A 79 -3.03 6.00 5.81
CA PHE A 79 -1.90 5.36 5.15
C PHE A 79 -2.28 4.84 3.76
N LEU A 80 -3.37 4.09 3.63
CA LEU A 80 -3.83 3.53 2.36
C LEU A 80 -4.15 4.63 1.33
N PHE A 81 -4.85 5.70 1.73
CA PHE A 81 -5.12 6.84 0.86
C PHE A 81 -3.84 7.56 0.42
N THR A 82 -2.90 7.75 1.35
CA THR A 82 -1.60 8.38 1.06
C THR A 82 -0.79 7.54 0.07
N ARG A 83 -0.85 6.21 0.18
CA ARG A 83 -0.19 5.27 -0.74
C ARG A 83 -0.84 5.26 -2.13
N LEU A 84 -2.17 5.35 -2.18
CA LEU A 84 -2.95 5.40 -3.41
C LEU A 84 -2.68 6.70 -4.19
N GLU A 85 -2.96 7.85 -3.59
CA GLU A 85 -2.81 9.17 -4.21
C GLU A 85 -2.30 10.21 -3.18
N PRO A 86 -0.96 10.37 -3.03
CA PRO A 86 -0.39 11.22 -1.97
C PRO A 86 -0.86 12.67 -2.01
N LEU A 87 -0.93 13.26 -3.21
CA LEU A 87 -1.33 14.66 -3.39
C LEU A 87 -2.80 14.89 -3.02
N ARG A 88 -3.68 13.98 -3.45
CA ARG A 88 -5.11 14.06 -3.14
C ARG A 88 -5.37 13.81 -1.67
N ALA A 89 -4.66 12.86 -1.05
CA ALA A 89 -4.75 12.60 0.38
C ALA A 89 -4.35 13.82 1.21
N SER A 90 -3.21 14.42 0.88
CA SER A 90 -2.74 15.66 1.53
C SER A 90 -3.78 16.79 1.42
N GLN A 91 -4.35 17.02 0.24
CA GLN A 91 -5.36 18.06 0.05
C GLN A 91 -6.67 17.73 0.78
N MET A 92 -7.18 16.51 0.62
CA MET A 92 -8.47 16.10 1.17
C MET A 92 -8.45 16.10 2.70
N PHE A 93 -7.39 15.60 3.32
CA PHE A 93 -7.29 15.45 4.78
C PHE A 93 -6.54 16.58 5.49
N SER A 94 -6.01 17.57 4.77
CA SER A 94 -5.30 18.73 5.33
C SER A 94 -5.97 19.40 6.54
N SER A 95 -7.31 19.45 6.57
CA SER A 95 -8.07 20.12 7.63
C SER A 95 -8.46 19.22 8.81
N CYS A 96 -8.15 17.92 8.75
CA CYS A 96 -8.59 16.94 9.75
C CYS A 96 -7.54 15.85 10.04
N TRP A 97 -6.31 16.02 9.55
CA TRP A 97 -5.18 15.14 9.79
C TRP A 97 -3.88 15.97 9.87
N PRO A 98 -3.00 15.75 10.88
CA PRO A 98 -3.13 14.81 12.01
C PRO A 98 -4.19 15.25 13.02
N PHE A 99 -4.70 14.32 13.83
CA PHE A 99 -5.69 14.68 14.86
C PHE A 99 -5.00 15.38 16.04
N GLN A 100 -5.53 16.52 16.47
CA GLN A 100 -5.06 17.18 17.70
C GLN A 100 -5.94 16.79 18.90
N TYR A 101 -6.25 15.50 19.06
CA TYR A 101 -7.16 14.93 20.07
C TYR A 101 -8.64 15.34 19.96
N HIS A 102 -9.02 16.21 19.03
CA HIS A 102 -10.40 16.67 18.92
C HIS A 102 -11.31 15.64 18.24
N ARG A 103 -12.36 15.23 18.96
CA ARG A 103 -13.43 14.33 18.46
C ARG A 103 -14.07 14.83 17.16
N THR A 104 -14.09 16.14 16.95
CA THR A 104 -14.61 16.79 15.72
C THR A 104 -13.77 16.45 14.50
N ASP A 105 -12.45 16.43 14.62
CA ASP A 105 -11.52 16.21 13.51
C ASP A 105 -11.56 14.75 13.08
N SER A 106 -11.59 13.84 14.06
CA SER A 106 -11.83 12.40 13.84
C SER A 106 -13.15 12.17 13.09
N LEU A 107 -14.25 12.82 13.48
CA LEU A 107 -15.52 12.70 12.77
C LEU A 107 -15.45 13.28 11.34
N ALA A 108 -14.81 14.44 11.17
CA ALA A 108 -14.63 15.07 9.87
C ALA A 108 -13.80 14.19 8.93
N TYR A 109 -12.72 13.59 9.45
CA TYR A 109 -11.89 12.64 8.73
C TYR A 109 -12.71 11.43 8.26
N ARG A 110 -13.43 10.76 9.16
CA ARG A 110 -14.22 9.57 8.79
C ARG A 110 -15.30 9.89 7.75
N LYS A 111 -15.90 11.09 7.80
CA LYS A 111 -16.84 11.57 6.77
C LYS A 111 -16.16 11.73 5.40
N LYS A 112 -14.98 12.35 5.35
CA LYS A 112 -14.21 12.51 4.10
C LYS A 112 -13.69 11.17 3.56
N ALA A 113 -13.20 10.30 4.44
CA ALA A 113 -12.75 8.95 4.10
C ALA A 113 -13.89 8.13 3.48
N ARG A 114 -15.08 8.14 4.11
CA ARG A 114 -16.29 7.50 3.57
C ARG A 114 -16.61 8.03 2.17
N TYR A 115 -16.62 9.35 1.99
CA TYR A 115 -16.91 9.97 0.69
C TYR A 115 -15.92 9.53 -0.39
N TRP A 116 -14.62 9.46 -0.06
CA TRP A 116 -13.62 8.99 -1.01
C TRP A 116 -13.80 7.50 -1.32
N LEU A 117 -14.00 6.64 -0.33
CA LEU A 117 -14.27 5.21 -0.55
C LEU A 117 -15.49 4.98 -1.45
N GLN A 118 -16.54 5.80 -1.33
CA GLN A 118 -17.73 5.73 -2.19
C GLN A 118 -17.49 6.19 -3.63
N ALA A 119 -16.45 6.99 -3.87
CA ALA A 119 -16.06 7.51 -5.18
C ALA A 119 -15.01 6.63 -5.89
N LEU A 120 -14.44 5.64 -5.20
CA LEU A 120 -13.56 4.65 -5.79
C LEU A 120 -14.37 3.63 -6.61
N ASP A 121 -13.70 2.93 -7.52
CA ASP A 121 -14.35 2.00 -8.45
C ASP A 121 -15.12 0.90 -7.69
N PRO A 122 -16.46 0.81 -7.83
CA PRO A 122 -17.26 -0.21 -7.18
C PRO A 122 -16.88 -1.64 -7.58
N CYS A 123 -16.26 -1.82 -8.74
CA CYS A 123 -15.84 -3.14 -9.20
C CYS A 123 -14.65 -3.68 -8.39
N LEU A 124 -13.88 -2.81 -7.72
CA LEU A 124 -12.61 -3.19 -7.08
C LEU A 124 -12.68 -3.16 -5.55
N ILE A 125 -13.45 -2.23 -4.97
CA ILE A 125 -13.66 -2.16 -3.51
C ILE A 125 -14.82 -3.06 -3.06
N GLY A 126 -15.55 -3.62 -4.02
CA GLY A 126 -16.77 -4.36 -3.79
C GLY A 126 -18.00 -3.46 -3.91
N PRO A 127 -19.19 -4.05 -3.76
CA PRO A 127 -20.43 -3.37 -4.10
C PRO A 127 -20.60 -2.06 -3.33
N GLN A 128 -21.01 -0.99 -4.00
CA GLN A 128 -21.18 0.35 -3.38
C GLN A 128 -22.10 0.33 -2.14
N HIS A 129 -23.03 -0.63 -2.07
CA HIS A 129 -23.89 -0.84 -0.91
C HIS A 129 -23.12 -1.26 0.35
N MET A 130 -21.98 -1.95 0.21
CA MET A 130 -21.13 -2.35 1.33
C MET A 130 -20.62 -1.11 2.08
N VAL A 131 -20.06 -0.14 1.36
CA VAL A 131 -19.58 1.12 1.94
C VAL A 131 -20.74 1.94 2.52
N ALA A 132 -21.92 1.89 1.89
CA ALA A 132 -23.10 2.58 2.40
C ALA A 132 -23.61 2.00 3.73
N GLN A 133 -23.49 0.68 3.90
CA GLN A 133 -23.92 -0.07 5.09
C GLN A 133 -22.89 -0.03 6.24
N CYS A 134 -21.62 0.27 5.95
CA CYS A 134 -20.58 0.35 6.97
C CYS A 134 -20.82 1.53 7.93
N ASP A 135 -20.84 1.23 9.23
CA ASP A 135 -20.92 2.25 10.27
C ASP A 135 -19.54 2.85 10.54
N PHE A 136 -19.19 3.91 9.81
CA PHE A 136 -17.98 4.71 10.04
C PHE A 136 -17.98 5.47 11.37
N VAL A 137 -19.06 5.44 12.16
CA VAL A 137 -19.05 6.00 13.53
C VAL A 137 -18.49 4.98 14.51
N ARG A 138 -18.70 3.67 14.29
CA ARG A 138 -18.26 2.62 15.22
C ARG A 138 -17.15 1.71 14.67
N CYS A 139 -16.92 1.72 13.36
CA CYS A 139 -15.83 1.04 12.66
C CYS A 139 -15.69 -0.44 13.03
N HIS A 140 -16.78 -1.21 13.08
CA HIS A 140 -16.71 -2.63 13.44
C HIS A 140 -17.72 -3.47 12.66
N GLY A 141 -17.59 -4.78 12.80
CA GLY A 141 -18.37 -5.81 12.14
C GLY A 141 -17.65 -6.41 10.93
N ASP A 142 -18.05 -7.62 10.57
CA ASP A 142 -17.42 -8.40 9.49
C ASP A 142 -17.47 -7.66 8.14
N MET A 143 -18.55 -6.92 7.87
CA MET A 143 -18.68 -6.08 6.67
C MET A 143 -17.65 -4.94 6.64
N PHE A 144 -17.31 -4.38 7.81
CA PHE A 144 -16.32 -3.31 7.89
C PHE A 144 -14.91 -3.86 7.66
N LEU A 145 -14.57 -5.01 8.25
CA LEU A 145 -13.32 -5.71 7.99
C LEU A 145 -13.20 -6.07 6.50
N LEU A 146 -14.25 -6.64 5.90
CA LEU A 146 -14.27 -6.98 4.47
C LEU A 146 -14.02 -5.74 3.60
N MET A 147 -14.66 -4.61 3.91
CA MET A 147 -14.40 -3.34 3.22
C MET A 147 -12.93 -2.91 3.34
N MET A 148 -12.33 -3.02 4.53
CA MET A 148 -10.93 -2.65 4.75
C MET A 148 -9.97 -3.59 4.01
N VAL A 149 -10.26 -4.89 3.96
CA VAL A 149 -9.54 -5.88 3.14
C VAL A 149 -9.62 -5.48 1.68
N SER A 150 -10.82 -5.30 1.13
CA SER A 150 -11.02 -4.90 -0.27
C SER A 150 -10.29 -3.59 -0.61
N PHE A 151 -10.35 -2.60 0.28
CA PHE A 151 -9.65 -1.34 0.09
C PHE A 151 -8.12 -1.52 0.09
N SER A 152 -7.57 -2.28 1.04
CA SER A 152 -6.13 -2.56 1.08
C SER A 152 -5.63 -3.34 -0.14
N THR A 153 -6.40 -4.32 -0.61
CA THR A 153 -6.11 -5.09 -1.82
C THR A 153 -6.13 -4.20 -3.05
N TYR A 154 -7.14 -3.32 -3.17
CA TYR A 154 -7.23 -2.36 -4.26
C TYR A 154 -6.02 -1.42 -4.30
N VAL A 155 -5.59 -0.91 -3.15
CA VAL A 155 -4.42 -0.03 -3.05
C VAL A 155 -3.15 -0.78 -3.43
N LEU A 156 -2.97 -2.01 -2.93
CA LEU A 156 -1.84 -2.87 -3.29
C LEU A 156 -1.80 -3.15 -4.79
N GLN A 157 -2.91 -3.57 -5.37
CA GLN A 157 -3.01 -3.81 -6.81
C GLN A 157 -2.71 -2.55 -7.62
N THR A 158 -3.23 -1.39 -7.22
CA THR A 158 -2.98 -0.12 -7.91
C THR A 158 -1.50 0.25 -7.85
N ILE A 159 -0.83 0.04 -6.71
CA ILE A 159 0.60 0.30 -6.57
C ILE A 159 1.41 -0.70 -7.40
N LEU A 160 1.07 -1.98 -7.38
CA LEU A 160 1.74 -2.98 -8.22
C LEU A 160 1.56 -2.63 -9.70
N ASP A 161 0.35 -2.32 -10.14
CA ASP A 161 0.09 -1.91 -11.53
C ASP A 161 0.88 -0.65 -11.92
N ARG A 162 1.05 0.30 -10.99
CA ARG A 162 1.81 1.54 -11.20
C ARG A 162 3.32 1.31 -11.22
N ASP A 163 3.84 0.56 -10.26
CA ASP A 163 5.28 0.43 -9.99
C ASP A 163 5.92 -0.75 -10.76
N LEU A 164 5.12 -1.75 -11.12
CA LEU A 164 5.48 -2.87 -11.99
C LEU A 164 5.17 -2.60 -13.46
N ALA A 165 4.51 -1.49 -13.82
CA ALA A 165 4.28 -1.16 -15.22
C ALA A 165 5.59 -1.23 -16.00
N ASP A 166 5.55 -1.90 -17.16
CA ASP A 166 6.64 -1.88 -18.15
C ASP A 166 7.12 -0.43 -18.34
N PRO A 167 8.41 -0.13 -18.60
CA PRO A 167 8.86 1.22 -18.99
C PRO A 167 8.00 1.90 -20.08
N ARG A 168 7.20 1.13 -20.83
CA ARG A 168 6.16 1.61 -21.74
C ARG A 168 4.84 2.05 -21.08
N GLY A 169 4.76 2.07 -19.76
CA GLY A 169 3.59 2.45 -18.96
C GLY A 169 2.43 1.45 -19.00
N LYS A 170 2.64 0.22 -19.50
CA LYS A 170 1.57 -0.78 -19.53
C LYS A 170 1.51 -1.49 -18.17
N PRO A 171 0.39 -1.38 -17.42
CA PRO A 171 0.25 -2.12 -16.17
C PRO A 171 0.35 -3.61 -16.45
N ILE A 172 1.16 -4.32 -15.66
CA ILE A 172 1.16 -5.78 -15.66
C ILE A 172 -0.12 -6.19 -14.97
N ARG A 173 -1.24 -6.23 -15.71
CA ARG A 173 -2.52 -6.67 -15.18
C ARG A 173 -2.40 -8.15 -14.80
N LEU A 174 -2.10 -8.41 -13.53
CA LEU A 174 -2.08 -9.76 -12.94
C LEU A 174 -3.46 -10.42 -12.96
N THR A 175 -4.51 -9.63 -13.17
CA THR A 175 -5.89 -10.09 -13.29
C THR A 175 -6.49 -9.57 -14.60
N GLN A 176 -6.31 -10.32 -15.68
CA GLN A 176 -7.48 -10.53 -16.53
C GLN A 176 -8.47 -11.34 -15.68
N GLN A 177 -9.77 -11.04 -15.77
CA GLN A 177 -10.83 -11.89 -15.23
C GLN A 177 -10.85 -13.23 -15.99
N ALA A 178 -9.74 -13.96 -15.94
CA ALA A 178 -9.70 -15.36 -16.29
C ALA A 178 -10.42 -16.07 -15.16
N ASP A 179 -11.52 -16.72 -15.52
CA ASP A 179 -12.21 -17.68 -14.68
C ASP A 179 -11.16 -18.54 -13.96
N VAL A 180 -11.12 -18.51 -12.63
CA VAL A 180 -10.02 -19.10 -11.83
C VAL A 180 -9.88 -20.61 -12.13
N ALA A 181 -10.97 -21.24 -12.59
CA ALA A 181 -11.02 -22.61 -13.06
C ALA A 181 -10.21 -22.88 -14.35
N SER A 182 -9.79 -21.85 -15.08
CA SER A 182 -9.14 -21.95 -16.40
C SER A 182 -7.65 -21.59 -16.41
N VAL A 183 -7.09 -21.14 -15.27
CA VAL A 183 -5.68 -20.75 -15.21
C VAL A 183 -4.80 -22.00 -15.27
N SER A 184 -4.19 -22.25 -16.44
CA SER A 184 -3.29 -23.38 -16.60
C SER A 184 -2.07 -23.25 -15.68
N GLN A 185 -1.58 -24.38 -15.16
CA GLN A 185 -0.35 -24.42 -14.35
C GLN A 185 0.85 -23.79 -15.07
N ALA A 186 0.90 -23.86 -16.41
CA ALA A 186 1.93 -23.22 -17.23
C ALA A 186 1.85 -21.68 -17.22
N THR A 187 0.64 -21.12 -17.14
CA THR A 187 0.43 -19.68 -16.99
C THR A 187 0.92 -19.21 -15.63
N LEU A 188 0.62 -19.97 -14.58
CA LEU A 188 1.08 -19.68 -13.22
C LEU A 188 2.62 -19.72 -13.11
N THR A 189 3.26 -20.76 -13.63
CA THR A 189 4.74 -20.87 -13.59
C THR A 189 5.41 -19.75 -14.38
N THR A 190 4.82 -19.33 -15.50
CA THR A 190 5.30 -18.19 -16.28
C THR A 190 5.17 -16.88 -15.49
N ALA A 191 4.02 -16.65 -14.86
CA ALA A 191 3.80 -15.46 -14.03
C ALA A 191 4.76 -15.41 -12.83
N ILE A 192 4.98 -16.53 -12.14
CA ILE A 192 5.96 -16.65 -11.05
C ILE A 192 7.37 -16.35 -11.55
N LEU A 193 7.76 -16.90 -12.71
CA LEU A 193 9.07 -16.66 -13.31
C LEU A 193 9.27 -15.18 -13.64
N GLU A 194 8.29 -14.52 -14.26
CA GLU A 194 8.36 -13.09 -14.57
C GLU A 194 8.41 -12.23 -13.29
N LEU A 195 7.63 -12.56 -12.26
CA LEU A 195 7.69 -11.90 -10.96
C LEU A 195 9.08 -12.06 -10.32
N SER A 196 9.70 -13.24 -10.45
CA SER A 196 11.04 -13.52 -9.92
C SER A 196 12.12 -12.72 -10.65
N LYS A 197 12.01 -12.56 -11.96
CA LYS A 197 12.92 -11.72 -12.75
C LYS A 197 12.77 -10.25 -12.38
N PHE A 198 11.53 -9.78 -12.25
CA PHE A 198 11.23 -8.41 -11.88
C PHE A 198 11.79 -8.07 -10.49
N THR A 199 11.54 -8.93 -9.49
CA THR A 199 12.05 -8.73 -8.13
C THR A 199 13.58 -8.76 -8.08
N HIS A 200 14.21 -9.64 -8.87
CA HIS A 200 15.66 -9.65 -9.01
C HIS A 200 16.18 -8.34 -9.64
N GLN A 201 15.55 -7.86 -10.72
CA GLN A 201 15.93 -6.61 -11.36
C GLN A 201 15.79 -5.42 -10.41
N LYS A 202 14.68 -5.30 -9.67
CA LYS A 202 14.51 -4.24 -8.67
C LYS A 202 15.58 -4.28 -7.58
N LYS A 203 15.98 -5.48 -7.14
CA LYS A 203 17.08 -5.63 -6.18
C LYS A 203 18.40 -5.10 -6.77
N VAL A 204 18.71 -5.46 -8.02
CA VAL A 204 19.90 -4.97 -8.74
C VAL A 204 19.86 -3.45 -8.89
N ASP A 205 18.74 -2.88 -9.33
CA ASP A 205 18.56 -1.44 -9.49
C ASP A 205 18.72 -0.70 -8.17
N LEU A 206 18.14 -1.24 -7.08
CA LEU A 206 18.29 -0.67 -5.73
C LEU A 206 19.75 -0.71 -5.27
N THR A 207 20.47 -1.82 -5.48
CA THR A 207 21.90 -1.91 -5.12
C THR A 207 22.76 -0.93 -5.93
N SER A 208 22.47 -0.75 -7.21
CA SER A 208 23.11 0.25 -8.07
C SER A 208 22.86 1.67 -7.55
N PHE A 209 21.61 1.99 -7.21
CA PHE A 209 21.23 3.28 -6.65
C PHE A 209 21.93 3.57 -5.33
N VAL A 210 21.94 2.61 -4.39
CA VAL A 210 22.65 2.74 -3.10
C VAL A 210 24.13 3.00 -3.34
N HIS A 211 24.78 2.22 -4.21
CA HIS A 211 26.20 2.39 -4.52
C HIS A 211 26.52 3.77 -5.15
N GLN A 212 25.68 4.25 -6.08
CA GLN A 212 25.83 5.60 -6.64
C GLN A 212 25.67 6.70 -5.58
N THR A 213 24.73 6.51 -4.66
CA THR A 213 24.46 7.45 -3.58
C THR A 213 25.61 7.49 -2.58
N GLU A 214 26.16 6.33 -2.19
CA GLU A 214 27.37 6.22 -1.36
C GLU A 214 28.58 6.87 -2.04
N LYS A 215 28.79 6.64 -3.34
CA LYS A 215 29.87 7.28 -4.10
C LYS A 215 29.75 8.80 -4.07
N ARG A 216 28.54 9.33 -4.23
CA ARG A 216 28.27 10.78 -4.15
C ARG A 216 28.48 11.33 -2.73
N ALA A 217 27.99 10.63 -1.71
CA ALA A 217 28.22 10.99 -0.32
C ALA A 217 29.72 11.00 0.03
N GLY A 218 30.48 10.03 -0.47
CA GLY A 218 31.93 9.98 -0.32
C GLY A 218 32.65 11.14 -1.00
N LEU A 219 32.20 11.56 -2.19
CA LEU A 219 32.74 12.74 -2.88
C LEU A 219 32.44 14.03 -2.11
N LEU A 220 31.21 14.19 -1.61
CA LEU A 220 30.83 15.33 -0.77
C LEU A 220 31.64 15.38 0.52
N LYS A 221 31.83 14.24 1.19
CA LYS A 221 32.66 14.14 2.39
C LYS A 221 34.11 14.54 2.11
N ARG A 222 34.73 14.02 1.03
CA ARG A 222 36.10 14.42 0.65
C ARG A 222 36.22 15.91 0.36
N ARG A 223 35.23 16.51 -0.30
CA ARG A 223 35.19 17.96 -0.53
C ARG A 223 35.15 18.69 0.82
N LEU A 224 34.26 18.29 1.73
CA LEU A 224 34.14 18.87 3.07
C LEU A 224 35.45 18.78 3.87
N ASP A 225 36.07 17.60 3.88
CA ASP A 225 37.34 17.36 4.58
C ASP A 225 38.49 18.18 3.98
N THR A 226 38.51 18.38 2.65
CA THR A 226 39.49 19.24 1.98
C THR A 226 39.34 20.70 2.41
N HIS A 227 38.11 21.18 2.58
CA HIS A 227 37.88 22.55 3.06
C HIS A 227 38.25 22.72 4.55
N GLN A 228 37.92 21.75 5.41
CA GLN A 228 38.30 21.80 6.83
C GLN A 228 39.82 21.74 7.06
N GLY A 229 40.55 21.04 6.19
CA GLY A 229 42.01 21.01 6.23
C GLY A 229 42.68 22.34 5.86
N ILE A 230 42.03 23.17 5.05
CA ILE A 230 42.56 24.47 4.60
C ILE A 230 42.42 25.55 5.70
N GLU A 231 41.40 25.46 6.57
CA GLU A 231 41.18 26.42 7.67
C GLU A 231 42.24 26.37 8.77
N THR A 232 43.12 25.36 8.82
CA THR A 232 44.06 25.19 9.93
C THR A 232 45.44 25.82 9.69
N GLN A 233 45.72 26.41 8.51
CA GLN A 233 47.09 26.89 8.21
C GLN A 233 47.28 28.32 7.68
N GLN A 234 46.28 29.20 7.60
CA GLN A 234 46.56 30.60 7.26
C GLN A 234 45.55 31.62 7.83
N PRO A 235 46.01 32.70 8.48
CA PRO A 235 45.14 33.79 8.90
C PRO A 235 44.92 34.80 7.76
N ALA A 236 43.66 35.25 7.70
CA ALA A 236 43.16 36.53 7.17
C ALA A 236 43.15 36.77 5.65
N GLU A 237 41.92 37.06 5.20
CA GLU A 237 41.53 37.89 4.05
C GLU A 237 41.71 37.32 2.64
N VAL A 238 40.86 36.35 2.26
CA VAL A 238 39.95 36.49 1.10
C VAL A 238 38.75 35.57 1.34
N THR A 239 37.59 36.14 1.71
CA THR A 239 36.31 35.42 1.71
C THR A 239 35.83 35.28 0.26
N ASP A 240 36.28 34.22 -0.41
CA ASP A 240 35.75 33.85 -1.71
C ASP A 240 34.50 32.97 -1.50
N ASP A 241 33.33 33.63 -1.40
CA ASP A 241 32.00 33.00 -1.26
C ASP A 241 31.59 32.15 -2.49
N SER A 242 32.43 32.11 -3.53
CA SER A 242 32.30 31.28 -4.74
C SER A 242 31.89 29.83 -4.48
N TRP A 243 32.36 29.23 -3.39
CA TRP A 243 32.01 27.86 -3.04
C TRP A 243 30.55 27.71 -2.52
N LEU A 244 30.07 28.67 -1.73
CA LEU A 244 28.67 28.65 -1.26
C LEU A 244 27.70 28.84 -2.42
N ASP A 245 28.09 29.62 -3.43
CA ASP A 245 27.31 29.80 -4.65
C ASP A 245 27.29 28.52 -5.49
N SER A 246 28.44 27.84 -5.66
CA SER A 246 28.49 26.52 -6.33
C SER A 246 27.62 25.48 -5.62
N MET A 247 27.63 25.44 -4.28
CA MET A 247 26.82 24.50 -3.51
C MET A 247 25.32 24.83 -3.57
N ARG A 248 24.96 26.12 -3.60
CA ARG A 248 23.59 26.59 -3.87
C ARG A 248 23.14 26.18 -5.26
N GLU A 249 23.99 26.29 -6.26
CA GLU A 249 23.67 25.95 -7.64
C GLU A 249 23.42 24.44 -7.80
N ASP A 250 24.25 23.60 -7.21
CA ASP A 250 24.05 22.14 -7.17
C ASP A 250 22.74 21.75 -6.46
N MET A 251 22.42 22.42 -5.34
CA MET A 251 21.17 22.22 -4.61
C MET A 251 19.93 22.64 -5.40
N LEU A 252 20.01 23.77 -6.12
CA LEU A 252 18.96 24.25 -7.02
C LEU A 252 18.74 23.26 -8.16
N LEU A 253 19.82 22.73 -8.75
CA LEU A 253 19.75 21.79 -9.84
C LEU A 253 19.11 20.46 -9.41
N LEU A 254 19.41 19.97 -8.20
CA LEU A 254 18.75 18.82 -7.60
C LEU A 254 17.24 19.06 -7.37
N ARG A 255 16.88 20.21 -6.81
CA ARG A 255 15.48 20.61 -6.58
C ARG A 255 14.69 20.69 -7.87
N ASP A 256 15.27 21.28 -8.92
CA ASP A 256 14.63 21.44 -10.22
C ASP A 256 14.47 20.08 -10.93
N ARG A 257 15.44 19.18 -10.79
CA ARG A 257 15.34 17.80 -11.29
C ARG A 257 14.25 17.01 -10.58
N GLN A 258 14.09 17.21 -9.27
CA GLN A 258 13.00 16.62 -8.50
C GLN A 258 11.63 17.17 -8.96
N HIS A 259 11.54 18.49 -9.18
CA HIS A 259 10.33 19.12 -9.74
C HIS A 259 10.00 18.62 -11.14
N ASP A 260 10.98 18.45 -12.03
CA ASP A 260 10.76 17.93 -13.38
C ASP A 260 10.27 16.48 -13.33
N MET A 261 10.86 15.64 -12.47
CA MET A 261 10.36 14.29 -12.22
C MET A 261 8.90 14.30 -11.74
N TYR A 262 8.55 15.15 -10.77
CA TYR A 262 7.17 15.31 -10.31
C TYR A 262 6.23 15.84 -11.40
N ARG A 263 6.70 16.75 -12.26
CA ARG A 263 5.93 17.28 -13.39
C ARG A 263 5.66 16.17 -14.42
N ARG A 264 6.66 15.35 -14.77
CA ARG A 264 6.50 14.21 -15.68
C ARG A 264 5.55 13.17 -15.10
N TYR A 265 5.68 12.86 -13.81
CA TYR A 265 4.73 12.00 -13.10
C TYR A 265 3.32 12.59 -13.22
N ARG A 266 3.14 13.87 -12.89
CA ARG A 266 1.84 14.54 -13.01
C ARG A 266 1.30 14.49 -14.45
N GLN A 267 2.11 14.72 -15.47
CA GLN A 267 1.67 14.69 -16.87
C GLN A 267 1.28 13.27 -17.34
N ALA A 268 2.05 12.26 -16.95
CA ALA A 268 1.75 10.86 -17.25
C ALA A 268 0.40 10.40 -16.64
N TYR A 269 0.02 10.97 -15.49
CA TYR A 269 -1.21 10.59 -14.79
C TYR A 269 -2.36 11.62 -14.92
N ALA A 270 -2.11 12.84 -15.39
CA ALA A 270 -3.14 13.87 -15.59
C ALA A 270 -4.08 13.57 -16.77
N GLY A 271 -3.63 12.79 -17.76
CA GLY A 271 -4.44 12.37 -18.91
C GLY A 271 -5.31 11.13 -18.67
N ALA A 272 -5.15 10.44 -17.54
CA ALA A 272 -5.83 9.18 -17.23
C ALA A 272 -6.85 9.32 -16.09
N SER A 273 -7.38 10.52 -15.84
CA SER A 273 -8.52 10.68 -14.94
C SER A 273 -9.82 10.37 -15.72
N PRO A 274 -10.56 9.29 -15.41
CA PRO A 274 -11.82 8.97 -16.07
C PRO A 274 -12.97 9.91 -15.70
N TYR A 275 -12.69 10.98 -14.93
CA TYR A 275 -13.71 11.74 -14.19
C TYR A 275 -13.93 13.19 -14.65
N GLN A 276 -13.33 13.62 -15.76
CA GLN A 276 -13.88 14.77 -16.49
C GLN A 276 -15.08 14.31 -17.34
N LYS A 277 -16.16 13.90 -16.67
CA LYS A 277 -17.47 13.76 -17.32
C LYS A 277 -18.01 15.17 -17.53
N GLU A 278 -18.04 15.60 -18.80
CA GLU A 278 -18.86 16.70 -19.26
C GLU A 278 -20.26 16.58 -18.65
N GLU A 279 -20.69 17.64 -17.97
CA GLU A 279 -22.05 17.78 -17.47
C GLU A 279 -23.01 17.87 -18.65
N GLN A 280 -23.53 16.73 -19.10
CA GLN A 280 -24.68 16.71 -19.99
C GLN A 280 -25.96 17.04 -19.19
N PRO A 281 -26.85 17.89 -19.73
CA PRO A 281 -28.08 18.29 -19.07
C PRO A 281 -29.04 17.10 -18.93
N ARG A 282 -29.51 16.89 -17.70
CA ARG A 282 -30.38 15.77 -17.31
C ARG A 282 -31.76 15.89 -17.98
N SER A 283 -32.02 15.11 -19.02
CA SER A 283 -33.37 14.77 -19.45
C SER A 283 -33.95 13.65 -18.58
N ARG A 284 -35.16 13.92 -18.08
CA ARG A 284 -36.01 13.10 -17.21
C ARG A 284 -36.27 11.72 -17.86
N LEU A 285 -35.90 10.63 -17.19
CA LEU A 285 -36.23 9.27 -17.64
C LEU A 285 -36.67 8.38 -16.46
N GLU A 286 -37.59 7.49 -16.82
CA GLU A 286 -38.54 6.75 -16.00
C GLU A 286 -37.91 5.69 -15.09
N LYS A 287 -38.66 5.30 -14.05
CA LYS A 287 -38.24 4.31 -13.05
C LYS A 287 -38.26 2.88 -13.63
N PRO A 288 -37.15 2.11 -13.60
CA PRO A 288 -37.18 0.71 -13.98
C PRO A 288 -37.74 -0.17 -12.84
N LYS A 289 -38.42 -1.25 -13.24
CA LYS A 289 -38.98 -2.30 -12.37
C LYS A 289 -37.88 -3.18 -11.74
N PRO A 290 -38.13 -3.77 -10.55
CA PRO A 290 -37.12 -4.53 -9.82
C PRO A 290 -36.87 -5.90 -10.46
N THR A 291 -35.64 -6.13 -10.93
CA THR A 291 -35.12 -7.46 -11.26
C THR A 291 -34.52 -8.11 -10.00
N LYS A 292 -34.76 -9.43 -9.87
CA LYS A 292 -34.25 -10.27 -8.78
C LYS A 292 -32.71 -10.21 -8.78
N ILE A 293 -32.15 -9.72 -7.67
CA ILE A 293 -30.71 -9.65 -7.44
C ILE A 293 -30.24 -11.06 -7.05
N TYR A 294 -29.50 -11.72 -7.95
CA TYR A 294 -28.66 -12.84 -7.56
C TYR A 294 -27.42 -12.25 -6.85
N ALA A 295 -27.16 -12.71 -5.63
CA ALA A 295 -25.92 -12.38 -4.93
C ALA A 295 -24.74 -13.00 -5.70
N PRO A 296 -23.72 -12.21 -6.08
CA PRO A 296 -22.50 -12.79 -6.63
C PRO A 296 -21.77 -13.54 -5.52
N GLU A 297 -21.41 -14.80 -5.78
CA GLU A 297 -20.47 -15.55 -4.96
C GLU A 297 -19.17 -14.74 -4.87
N LEU A 298 -18.87 -14.24 -3.67
CA LEU A 298 -17.58 -13.66 -3.36
C LEU A 298 -16.54 -14.77 -3.50
N LEU A 299 -15.78 -14.74 -4.60
CA LEU A 299 -14.52 -15.46 -4.74
C LEU A 299 -13.56 -14.91 -3.67
N ILE A 300 -13.65 -15.49 -2.48
CA ILE A 300 -12.55 -15.52 -1.52
C ILE A 300 -11.42 -16.20 -2.29
N LEU A 301 -10.34 -15.46 -2.60
CA LEU A 301 -9.08 -16.09 -3.00
C LEU A 301 -8.85 -17.22 -1.99
N PRO A 302 -8.82 -18.50 -2.41
CA PRO A 302 -8.40 -19.56 -1.51
C PRO A 302 -7.06 -19.09 -0.97
N SER A 303 -6.99 -18.97 0.35
CA SER A 303 -5.74 -18.78 1.07
C SER A 303 -4.71 -19.70 0.44
N LEU A 304 -3.82 -19.16 -0.40
CA LEU A 304 -2.76 -19.89 -1.10
C LEU A 304 -1.66 -20.34 -0.12
N LEU A 305 -2.01 -20.48 1.15
CA LEU A 305 -1.14 -20.67 2.29
C LEU A 305 -1.86 -21.57 3.30
N THR A 306 -2.08 -22.83 2.94
CA THR A 306 -2.20 -23.93 3.91
C THR A 306 -1.14 -24.99 3.61
N ASP A 307 0.06 -24.69 4.11
CA ASP A 307 1.16 -25.51 4.67
C ASP A 307 1.56 -26.94 4.24
N SER A 308 0.83 -27.68 3.39
CA SER A 308 1.36 -28.96 2.87
C SER A 308 1.92 -28.84 1.46
N ASP A 309 1.24 -28.09 0.59
CA ASP A 309 1.57 -28.03 -0.83
C ASP A 309 2.71 -27.03 -1.12
N THR A 310 2.84 -25.99 -0.30
CA THR A 310 3.96 -25.02 -0.38
C THR A 310 5.31 -25.69 -0.11
N ASN A 311 5.39 -26.58 0.88
CA ASN A 311 6.63 -27.31 1.17
C ASN A 311 7.01 -28.24 0.02
N GLN A 312 6.04 -28.91 -0.60
CA GLN A 312 6.27 -29.76 -1.76
C GLN A 312 6.68 -28.96 -3.00
N GLN A 313 6.07 -27.79 -3.23
CA GLN A 313 6.45 -26.89 -4.31
C GLN A 313 7.83 -26.27 -4.09
N ILE A 314 8.18 -25.89 -2.85
CA ILE A 314 9.52 -25.41 -2.48
C ILE A 314 10.57 -26.50 -2.73
N GLU A 315 10.31 -27.75 -2.36
CA GLU A 315 11.24 -28.86 -2.64
C GLU A 315 11.36 -29.16 -4.14
N THR A 316 10.27 -29.03 -4.89
CA THR A 316 10.29 -29.17 -6.35
C THR A 316 11.15 -28.08 -7.01
N ILE A 317 11.03 -26.83 -6.56
CA ILE A 317 11.85 -25.71 -7.03
C ILE A 317 13.33 -25.91 -6.65
N LYS A 318 13.62 -26.33 -5.42
CA LYS A 318 14.99 -26.65 -4.97
C LYS A 318 15.60 -27.79 -5.78
N ALA A 319 14.82 -28.80 -6.17
CA ALA A 319 15.29 -29.91 -6.99
C ALA A 319 15.63 -29.44 -8.42
N TYR A 320 14.77 -28.60 -9.01
CA TYR A 320 15.01 -28.02 -10.33
C TYR A 320 16.28 -27.16 -10.36
N ILE A 321 16.48 -26.29 -9.36
CA ILE A 321 17.69 -25.45 -9.26
C ILE A 321 18.96 -26.32 -9.15
N ARG A 322 18.92 -27.38 -8.32
CA ARG A 322 20.05 -28.32 -8.20
C ARG A 322 20.38 -29.00 -9.53
N ASP A 323 19.36 -29.38 -10.31
CA ASP A 323 19.57 -29.99 -11.63
C ASP A 323 20.20 -29.01 -12.62
N GLN A 324 19.72 -27.76 -12.65
CA GLN A 324 20.28 -26.72 -13.52
C GLN A 324 21.75 -26.38 -13.18
N VAL A 325 22.11 -26.36 -11.89
CA VAL A 325 23.49 -26.14 -11.45
C VAL A 325 24.39 -27.31 -11.84
N ARG A 326 23.90 -28.56 -11.76
CA ARG A 326 24.65 -29.74 -12.22
C ARG A 326 24.92 -29.71 -13.72
N ARG A 327 23.93 -29.33 -14.54
CA ARG A 327 24.07 -29.23 -15.99
C ARG A 327 25.05 -28.15 -16.44
N LYS A 328 25.21 -27.09 -15.65
CA LYS A 328 26.14 -25.99 -15.95
C LYS A 328 27.57 -26.23 -15.47
N LYS A 329 27.85 -27.31 -14.74
CA LYS A 329 29.22 -27.63 -14.33
C LYS A 329 29.95 -28.20 -15.58
N PRO A 330 30.89 -27.46 -16.20
CA PRO A 330 31.63 -27.98 -17.34
C PRO A 330 32.35 -29.24 -16.90
N ALA A 331 32.28 -30.29 -17.71
CA ALA A 331 33.06 -31.50 -17.49
C ALA A 331 34.52 -31.06 -17.33
N ALA A 332 35.07 -31.24 -16.13
CA ALA A 332 36.48 -31.01 -15.90
C ALA A 332 37.22 -31.92 -16.88
N SER A 333 37.88 -31.30 -17.85
CA SER A 333 38.75 -31.98 -18.78
C SER A 333 39.80 -32.71 -17.97
N VAL A 334 39.65 -34.03 -17.85
CA VAL A 334 40.64 -34.93 -17.28
C VAL A 334 41.80 -34.95 -18.27
N THR A 335 42.88 -34.27 -17.91
CA THR A 335 44.21 -34.41 -18.53
C THR A 335 45.06 -35.37 -17.74
#